data_AF-A0A955XC84-F1
#
_entry.id   AF-A0A955XC84-F1
#
_cell.length_a   1.000
_cell.length_b   1.000
_cell.length_c   1.000
_cell.angle_alpha   90.00
_cell.angle_beta   90.00
_cell.angle_gamma   90.00
#
_symmetry.space_group_name_H-M   'P 1'
#
loop_
_entity.id
_entity.type
_entity.pdbx_description
1 polymer ?
#
loop_
_entity_poly.entity_id
_entity_poly.type
_entity_poly.pdbx_seq_one_letter_code
_entity_poly.pdbx_strand_id
1 'polypeptide(L)'
;MSCGTCGPGRCEAGACVGDGGGSAPRILSLNVNSNNLTPGDDLVVTAIVTDPDGIDDLIGGELVHPAGGSYGAFATAAQEGSYTLTLTWAQLDAVVPIRGDAQRIDQHVRTLQARFFDVAGHMVTQEVSVTFSCDVAGRGLCGTGCADFQTNPFHCGECGRRCDSFGGNYYGDATGNFCQEGLCNVVRSTDASDSRSCDQICADVGLQCEPSFQSWANVQNCARQGVGCTGRFVPEGQFCEFQGMSCGCRG
;
A
#
# COMPACT_ATOMS: atom_id res chain seq x y z
N MET A 1 17.87 58.75 22.75
CA MET A 1 17.54 57.51 23.48
C MET A 1 18.66 56.53 23.19
N SER A 2 19.42 56.16 24.20
CA SER A 2 20.64 55.37 24.04
C SER A 2 20.39 53.99 24.64
N CYS A 3 20.35 52.96 23.79
CA CYS A 3 20.68 51.63 24.28
C CYS A 3 22.16 51.68 24.70
N GLY A 4 22.50 51.16 25.88
CA GLY A 4 23.91 50.93 26.21
C GLY A 4 24.50 49.82 25.33
N THR A 5 25.46 49.06 25.86
CA THR A 5 25.88 47.78 25.27
C THR A 5 24.72 46.78 25.36
N CYS A 6 23.98 46.62 24.26
CA CYS A 6 23.17 45.43 24.03
C CYS A 6 24.14 44.26 23.88
N GLY A 7 23.97 43.15 24.60
CA GLY A 7 24.92 42.02 24.63
C GLY A 7 25.15 41.38 23.24
N PRO A 8 24.63 40.18 22.96
CA PRO A 8 24.69 39.58 21.62
C PRO A 8 23.59 40.11 20.67
N GLY A 9 23.02 41.29 20.93
CA GLY A 9 21.92 41.85 20.14
C GLY A 9 22.24 43.26 19.65
N ARG A 10 21.34 43.82 18.84
CA ARG A 10 21.49 45.15 18.24
C ARG A 10 20.49 46.17 18.79
N CYS A 11 20.82 47.45 18.73
CA CYS A 11 19.92 48.52 19.16
C CYS A 11 19.03 48.95 18.00
N GLU A 12 17.71 48.85 18.15
CA GLU A 12 16.73 49.43 17.23
C GLU A 12 15.78 50.36 17.99
N ALA A 13 15.54 51.57 17.48
CA ALA A 13 14.66 52.58 18.07
C ALA A 13 14.89 52.91 19.56
N GLY A 14 16.10 52.69 20.08
CA GLY A 14 16.43 52.94 21.49
C GLY A 14 16.10 51.78 22.43
N ALA A 15 15.75 50.61 21.90
CA ALA A 15 15.65 49.34 22.63
C ALA A 15 16.68 48.33 22.12
N CYS A 16 17.21 47.49 23.01
CA CYS A 16 17.99 46.33 22.60
C CYS A 16 17.03 45.29 22.02
N VAL A 17 17.23 44.97 20.74
CA VAL A 17 16.57 43.88 20.04
C VAL A 17 17.58 42.74 19.98
N GLY A 18 17.22 41.56 20.49
CA GLY A 18 18.05 40.37 20.33
C GLY A 18 18.34 40.17 18.84
N ASP A 19 19.58 39.81 18.49
CA ASP A 19 19.80 39.26 17.17
C ASP A 19 18.89 38.02 17.10
N GLY A 20 17.97 37.97 16.14
CA GLY A 20 16.98 36.89 15.99
C GLY A 20 17.58 35.51 15.69
N GLY A 21 18.82 35.25 16.11
CA GLY A 21 19.44 33.94 16.18
C GLY A 21 19.00 33.25 17.47
N GLY A 22 17.73 32.86 17.50
CA GLY A 22 17.29 31.87 18.48
C GLY A 22 18.01 30.54 18.30
N SER A 23 18.01 29.70 19.32
CA SER A 23 18.48 28.33 19.26
C SER A 23 17.43 27.46 18.58
N ALA A 24 17.85 26.51 17.74
CA ALA A 24 16.90 25.58 17.15
C ALA A 24 16.24 24.69 18.23
N PRO A 25 14.96 24.30 18.03
CA PRO A 25 14.27 23.40 18.93
C PRO A 25 14.94 22.02 18.96
N ARG A 26 14.60 21.22 19.98
CA ARG A 26 15.16 19.88 20.21
C ARG A 26 14.07 18.88 20.53
N ILE A 27 14.05 17.77 19.80
CA ILE A 27 13.21 16.64 20.12
C ILE A 27 13.96 15.79 21.15
N LEU A 28 13.40 15.71 22.35
CA LEU A 28 13.95 14.91 23.45
C LEU A 28 13.53 13.44 23.34
N SER A 29 12.31 13.20 22.85
CA SER A 29 11.82 11.87 22.53
C SER A 29 10.75 11.90 21.44
N LEU A 30 10.71 10.84 20.65
CA LEU A 30 9.68 10.56 19.64
C LEU A 30 9.29 9.10 19.79
N ASN A 31 8.03 8.85 20.11
CA ASN A 31 7.51 7.51 20.38
C ASN A 31 6.22 7.27 19.60
N VAL A 32 5.91 5.98 19.40
CA VAL A 32 4.63 5.52 18.86
C VAL A 32 4.02 4.50 19.80
N ASN A 33 2.68 4.40 19.82
CA ASN A 33 1.96 3.41 20.61
C ASN A 33 2.25 1.96 20.16
N SER A 34 2.48 1.74 18.86
CA SER A 34 2.88 0.46 18.31
C SER A 34 3.81 0.64 17.11
N ASN A 35 4.84 -0.20 17.01
CA ASN A 35 5.70 -0.30 15.83
C ASN A 35 5.17 -1.31 14.79
N ASN A 36 4.10 -2.05 15.11
CA ASN A 36 3.43 -2.96 14.19
C ASN A 36 1.93 -2.64 14.17
N LEU A 37 1.44 -2.19 13.02
CA LEU A 37 0.05 -1.82 12.80
C LEU A 37 -0.61 -2.88 11.91
N THR A 38 -1.85 -3.19 12.23
CA THR A 38 -2.79 -3.99 11.43
C THR A 38 -3.98 -3.14 11.00
N PRO A 39 -4.74 -3.55 9.97
CA PRO A 39 -5.93 -2.80 9.57
C PRO A 39 -6.92 -2.68 10.72
N GLY A 40 -7.20 -1.43 11.13
CA GLY A 40 -8.07 -1.12 12.27
C GLY A 40 -7.33 -0.50 13.45
N ASP A 41 -6.00 -0.58 13.48
CA ASP A 41 -5.19 0.12 14.47
C ASP A 41 -5.08 1.62 14.13
N ASP A 42 -5.08 2.42 15.19
CA ASP A 42 -4.68 3.84 15.14
C ASP A 42 -3.21 3.96 15.56
N LEU A 43 -2.45 4.72 14.78
CA LEU A 43 -1.11 5.14 15.14
C LEU A 43 -1.19 6.42 15.97
N VAL A 44 -0.72 6.36 17.20
CA VAL A 44 -0.52 7.54 18.05
C VAL A 44 0.96 7.85 18.11
N VAL A 45 1.34 8.99 17.57
CA VAL A 45 2.71 9.51 17.64
C VAL A 45 2.79 10.54 18.76
N THR A 46 3.77 10.41 19.65
CA THR A 46 3.99 11.33 20.76
C THR A 46 5.41 11.85 20.70
N ALA A 47 5.57 13.17 20.75
CA ALA A 47 6.87 13.84 20.77
C ALA A 47 6.98 14.72 22.02
N ILE A 48 8.16 14.67 22.66
CA ILE A 48 8.56 15.63 23.70
C ILE A 48 9.60 16.56 23.10
N VAL A 49 9.29 17.84 23.05
CA VAL A 49 10.08 18.87 22.38
C VAL A 49 10.36 20.01 23.36
N THR A 50 11.56 20.57 23.26
CA THR A 50 11.96 21.75 24.02
C THR A 50 12.65 22.74 23.10
N ASP A 51 12.67 24.00 23.48
CA ASP A 51 13.47 25.02 22.84
C ASP A 51 14.43 25.63 23.88
N PRO A 52 15.74 25.74 23.60
CA PRO A 52 16.68 26.34 24.54
C PRO A 52 16.35 27.79 24.94
N ASP A 53 15.60 28.52 24.11
CA ASP A 53 15.25 29.91 24.38
C ASP A 53 13.91 30.05 25.15
N GLY A 54 13.11 28.98 25.17
CA GLY A 54 11.86 28.88 25.91
C GLY A 54 10.78 28.17 25.11
N ILE A 55 9.94 27.37 25.77
CA ILE A 55 8.92 26.57 25.05
C ILE A 55 7.88 27.44 24.31
N ASP A 56 7.70 28.68 24.74
CA ASP A 56 6.82 29.67 24.11
C ASP A 56 7.27 30.04 22.68
N ASP A 57 8.55 29.82 22.34
CA ASP A 57 9.08 30.09 21.01
C ASP A 57 8.76 28.97 20.00
N LEU A 58 8.23 27.83 20.47
CA LEU A 58 7.87 26.70 19.63
C LEU A 58 6.49 26.91 19.00
N ILE A 59 6.45 27.08 17.67
CA ILE A 59 5.19 27.31 16.94
C ILE A 59 4.40 26.00 16.76
N GLY A 60 5.10 24.88 16.60
CA GLY A 60 4.48 23.56 16.47
C GLY A 60 5.30 22.60 15.65
N GLY A 61 4.65 21.54 15.17
CA GLY A 61 5.29 20.54 14.34
C GLY A 61 4.32 19.77 13.48
N GLU A 62 4.87 19.02 12.54
CA GLU A 62 4.14 18.15 11.64
C GLU A 62 4.82 16.79 11.50
N LEU A 63 4.03 15.79 11.11
CA LEU A 63 4.54 14.49 10.69
C LEU A 63 4.44 14.38 9.18
N VAL A 64 5.54 14.04 8.53
CA VAL A 64 5.64 13.95 7.09
C VAL A 64 6.30 12.66 6.64
N HIS A 65 6.11 12.32 5.38
CA HIS A 65 6.87 11.25 4.74
C HIS A 65 8.22 11.81 4.21
N PRO A 66 9.35 11.09 4.32
CA PRO A 66 10.66 11.60 3.89
C PRO A 66 10.71 12.01 2.42
N ALA A 67 9.98 11.33 1.55
CA ALA A 67 9.90 11.67 0.12
C ALA A 67 8.90 12.79 -0.22
N GLY A 68 8.25 13.39 0.79
CA GLY A 68 7.18 14.38 0.64
C GLY A 68 5.79 13.81 0.94
N GLY A 69 4.85 14.72 1.21
CA GLY A 69 3.51 14.39 1.73
C GLY A 69 3.43 14.58 3.24
N SER A 70 2.34 15.21 3.72
CA SER A 70 2.11 15.49 5.14
C SER A 70 1.00 14.59 5.67
N TYR A 71 1.23 14.01 6.85
CA TYR A 71 0.23 13.25 7.59
C TYR A 71 -0.61 14.14 8.51
N GLY A 72 -0.12 15.34 8.83
CA GLY A 72 -0.83 16.30 9.66
C GLY A 72 0.09 17.03 10.64
N ALA A 73 -0.47 18.07 11.26
CA ALA A 73 0.19 18.81 12.33
C ALA A 73 -0.01 18.11 13.67
N PHE A 74 0.99 18.17 14.54
CA PHE A 74 0.87 17.74 15.92
C PHE A 74 -0.03 18.71 16.70
N ALA A 75 -0.87 18.17 17.57
CA ALA A 75 -1.59 18.95 18.58
C ALA A 75 -0.78 18.99 19.88
N THR A 76 -0.85 20.10 20.61
CA THR A 76 -0.39 20.15 22.00
C THR A 76 -1.21 19.17 22.83
N ALA A 77 -0.53 18.30 23.59
CA ALA A 77 -1.16 17.38 24.51
C ALA A 77 -1.53 18.10 25.82
N ALA A 78 -1.49 17.40 26.95
CA ALA A 78 -1.87 17.94 28.26
C ALA A 78 -0.92 19.01 28.83
N GLN A 79 0.28 19.17 28.26
CA GLN A 79 1.30 20.09 28.74
C GLN A 79 2.13 20.64 27.57
N GLU A 80 2.55 21.91 27.67
CA GLU A 80 3.52 22.52 26.76
C GLU A 80 4.78 21.66 26.63
N GLY A 81 5.31 21.54 25.41
CA GLY A 81 6.42 20.65 25.08
C GLY A 81 6.04 19.19 24.86
N SER A 82 4.77 18.81 25.05
CA SER A 82 4.26 17.48 24.69
C SER A 82 3.27 17.58 23.54
N TYR A 83 3.53 16.80 22.49
CA TYR A 83 2.82 16.86 21.23
C TYR A 83 2.32 15.49 20.82
N THR A 84 1.10 15.41 20.31
CA THR A 84 0.50 14.16 19.85
C THR A 84 -0.20 14.30 18.50
N LEU A 85 -0.14 13.24 17.70
CA LEU A 85 -0.88 13.10 16.46
C LEU A 85 -1.41 11.67 16.37
N THR A 86 -2.72 11.54 16.21
CA THR A 86 -3.39 10.26 15.98
C THR A 86 -3.76 10.14 14.51
N LEU A 87 -3.35 9.03 13.89
CA LEU A 87 -3.59 8.73 12.49
C LEU A 87 -4.25 7.35 12.37
N THR A 88 -5.36 7.30 11.64
CA THR A 88 -5.97 6.04 11.22
C THR A 88 -5.15 5.40 10.10
N TRP A 89 -5.30 4.10 9.91
CA TRP A 89 -4.73 3.38 8.76
C TRP A 89 -5.05 4.05 7.42
N ALA A 90 -6.30 4.48 7.21
CA ALA A 90 -6.73 5.11 5.96
C ALA A 90 -6.04 6.47 5.72
N GLN A 91 -5.76 7.25 6.77
CA GLN A 91 -5.01 8.50 6.65
C GLN A 91 -3.55 8.24 6.27
N LEU A 92 -2.94 7.18 6.80
CA LEU A 92 -1.60 6.76 6.42
C LEU A 92 -1.55 6.29 4.95
N ASP A 93 -2.53 5.51 4.52
CA ASP A 93 -2.66 5.02 3.13
C ASP A 93 -2.88 6.15 2.12
N ALA A 94 -3.63 7.19 2.51
CA ALA A 94 -3.95 8.31 1.64
C ALA A 94 -2.74 9.16 1.22
N VAL A 95 -1.67 9.21 2.04
CA VAL A 95 -0.44 9.96 1.74
C VAL A 95 0.50 9.12 0.88
N VAL A 96 0.78 7.89 1.34
CA VAL A 96 1.55 6.91 0.58
C VAL A 96 0.80 5.58 0.68
N PRO A 97 0.48 4.92 -0.43
CA PRO A 97 -0.23 3.64 -0.40
C PRO A 97 0.49 2.59 0.45
N ILE A 98 -0.25 1.89 1.30
CA ILE A 98 0.25 0.77 2.11
C ILE A 98 0.11 -0.50 1.26
N ARG A 99 1.24 -0.99 0.75
CA ARG A 99 1.30 -2.19 -0.10
C ARG A 99 2.53 -3.01 0.25
N GLY A 100 2.38 -4.33 0.22
CA GLY A 100 3.50 -5.25 0.32
C GLY A 100 4.37 -5.16 -0.94
N ASP A 101 5.59 -5.64 -0.85
CA ASP A 101 6.48 -5.80 -1.99
C ASP A 101 6.48 -7.26 -2.49
N ALA A 102 7.20 -7.53 -3.58
CA ALA A 102 7.27 -8.87 -4.18
C ALA A 102 7.92 -9.93 -3.25
N GLN A 103 8.69 -9.51 -2.25
CA GLN A 103 9.35 -10.38 -1.29
C GLN A 103 8.50 -10.58 -0.03
N ARG A 104 7.74 -9.55 0.38
CA ARG A 104 6.89 -9.52 1.57
C ARG A 104 5.56 -8.87 1.25
N ILE A 105 4.62 -9.71 0.80
CA ILE A 105 3.26 -9.26 0.46
C ILE A 105 2.45 -8.88 1.71
N ASP A 106 2.78 -9.44 2.86
CA ASP A 106 2.06 -9.31 4.14
C ASP A 106 2.59 -8.19 5.03
N GLN A 107 3.73 -7.57 4.68
CA GLN A 107 4.41 -6.58 5.51
C GLN A 107 5.03 -5.44 4.71
N HIS A 108 4.98 -4.23 5.27
CA HIS A 108 5.60 -3.05 4.69
C HIS A 108 6.17 -2.15 5.80
N VAL A 109 7.42 -1.73 5.68
CA VAL A 109 8.04 -0.80 6.63
C VAL A 109 7.98 0.60 6.07
N ARG A 110 7.59 1.57 6.91
CA ARG A 110 7.55 2.97 6.55
C ARG A 110 8.26 3.82 7.59
N THR A 111 9.12 4.70 7.11
CA THR A 111 9.72 5.76 7.92
C THR A 111 8.82 6.99 7.90
N LEU A 112 8.56 7.53 9.08
CA LEU A 112 7.83 8.76 9.33
C LEU A 112 8.80 9.77 9.91
N GLN A 113 8.66 11.03 9.53
CA GLN A 113 9.57 12.09 9.94
C GLN A 113 8.79 13.19 10.66
N ALA A 114 9.10 13.41 11.93
CA ALA A 114 8.56 14.52 12.70
C ALA A 114 9.45 15.75 12.50
N ARG A 115 8.84 16.90 12.22
CA ARG A 115 9.51 18.20 12.07
C ARG A 115 8.89 19.21 13.02
N PHE A 116 9.71 19.95 13.75
CA PHE A 116 9.27 20.99 14.67
C PHE A 116 9.96 22.31 14.37
N PHE A 117 9.25 23.42 14.54
CA PHE A 117 9.65 24.75 14.12
C PHE A 117 9.47 25.78 15.23
N ASP A 118 10.42 26.70 15.34
CA ASP A 118 10.33 27.86 16.24
C ASP A 118 9.86 29.13 15.50
N VAL A 119 9.66 30.23 16.24
CA VAL A 119 9.31 31.55 15.71
C VAL A 119 10.41 32.21 14.86
N ALA A 120 11.66 31.79 15.03
CA ALA A 120 12.80 32.27 14.26
C ALA A 120 12.96 31.52 12.92
N GLY A 121 12.19 30.45 12.69
CA GLY A 121 12.21 29.63 11.50
C GLY A 121 13.25 28.50 11.53
N HIS A 122 13.86 28.21 12.69
CA HIS A 122 14.69 27.02 12.82
C HIS A 122 13.82 25.77 12.85
N MET A 123 14.44 24.65 12.47
CA MET A 123 13.76 23.36 12.36
C MET A 123 14.62 22.25 12.96
N VAL A 124 13.96 21.34 13.68
CA VAL A 124 14.54 20.05 14.09
C VAL A 124 13.73 18.91 13.49
N THR A 125 14.39 17.78 13.28
CA THR A 125 13.80 16.61 12.64
C THR A 125 14.22 15.33 13.34
N GLN A 126 13.29 14.39 13.51
CA GLN A 126 13.56 13.04 13.98
C GLN A 126 12.65 12.02 13.28
N GLU A 127 13.15 10.81 13.09
CA GLU A 127 12.44 9.75 12.38
C GLU A 127 11.99 8.64 13.32
N VAL A 128 10.87 8.00 12.96
CA VAL A 128 10.38 6.77 13.57
C VAL A 128 9.93 5.83 12.46
N SER A 129 10.11 4.52 12.63
CA SER A 129 9.68 3.51 11.66
C SER A 129 8.52 2.70 12.20
N VAL A 130 7.51 2.50 11.36
CA VAL A 130 6.36 1.64 11.63
C VAL A 130 6.31 0.51 10.61
N THR A 131 5.92 -0.67 11.05
CA THR A 131 5.64 -1.82 10.19
C THR A 131 4.13 -1.96 10.04
N PHE A 132 3.63 -2.05 8.83
CA PHE A 132 2.27 -2.44 8.52
C PHE A 132 2.26 -3.95 8.28
N SER A 133 1.26 -4.66 8.81
CA SER A 133 1.11 -6.10 8.62
C SER A 133 -0.34 -6.54 8.49
N CYS A 134 -0.56 -7.73 7.93
CA CYS A 134 -1.84 -8.42 8.00
C CYS A 134 -1.91 -9.34 9.22
N ASP A 135 -3.05 -9.33 9.92
CA ASP A 135 -3.36 -10.17 11.07
C ASP A 135 -3.61 -11.64 10.68
N VAL A 136 -4.12 -11.86 9.47
CA VAL A 136 -4.43 -13.19 8.93
C VAL A 136 -3.33 -13.67 7.98
N ALA A 137 -2.75 -14.83 8.30
CA ALA A 137 -1.78 -15.50 7.45
C ALA A 137 -2.34 -15.77 6.04
N GLY A 138 -1.51 -15.55 5.02
CA GLY A 138 -1.89 -15.74 3.62
C GLY A 138 -2.62 -14.55 2.98
N ARG A 139 -2.88 -13.47 3.73
CA ARG A 139 -3.34 -12.20 3.17
C ARG A 139 -2.18 -11.24 2.94
N GLY A 140 -2.29 -10.46 1.87
CA GLY A 140 -1.34 -9.39 1.54
C GLY A 140 -1.92 -8.00 1.81
N LEU A 141 -1.03 -7.04 2.07
CA LEU A 141 -1.37 -5.63 2.22
C LEU A 141 -1.90 -5.07 0.91
N CYS A 142 -3.07 -4.43 0.97
CA CYS A 142 -3.74 -3.89 -0.19
C CYS A 142 -4.49 -2.59 0.13
N GLY A 143 -3.73 -1.52 0.34
CA GLY A 143 -4.26 -0.19 0.61
C GLY A 143 -4.87 -0.10 2.00
N THR A 144 -6.17 0.17 2.09
CA THR A 144 -6.90 0.35 3.35
C THR A 144 -7.11 -0.94 4.16
N GLY A 145 -6.59 -2.08 3.71
CA GLY A 145 -6.73 -3.34 4.42
C GLY A 145 -5.90 -4.47 3.83
N CYS A 146 -6.30 -5.69 4.17
CA CYS A 146 -5.64 -6.92 3.74
C CYS A 146 -6.56 -7.71 2.81
N ALA A 147 -5.99 -8.25 1.74
CA ALA A 147 -6.72 -9.06 0.76
C ALA A 147 -6.09 -10.43 0.58
N ASP A 148 -6.93 -11.43 0.33
CA ASP A 148 -6.48 -12.77 -0.05
C ASP A 148 -6.06 -12.77 -1.52
N PHE A 149 -4.76 -12.85 -1.78
CA PHE A 149 -4.26 -12.89 -3.15
C PHE A 149 -4.43 -14.25 -3.81
N GLN A 150 -4.76 -15.32 -3.08
CA GLN A 150 -4.86 -16.68 -3.61
C GLN A 150 -6.24 -17.00 -4.18
N THR A 151 -7.30 -16.46 -3.58
CA THR A 151 -8.69 -16.83 -3.95
C THR A 151 -9.61 -15.64 -4.22
N ASN A 152 -9.22 -14.42 -3.87
CA ASN A 152 -10.07 -13.25 -4.12
C ASN A 152 -9.99 -12.82 -5.60
N PRO A 153 -11.10 -12.89 -6.35
CA PRO A 153 -11.11 -12.49 -7.75
C PRO A 153 -10.91 -10.98 -7.97
N PHE A 154 -10.86 -10.15 -6.92
CA PHE A 154 -10.60 -8.71 -7.02
C PHE A 154 -9.16 -8.31 -6.67
N HIS A 155 -8.36 -9.23 -6.14
CA HIS A 155 -6.98 -8.98 -5.74
C HIS A 155 -6.06 -10.17 -6.07
N CYS A 156 -6.29 -10.83 -7.19
CA CYS A 156 -5.66 -12.11 -7.49
C CYS A 156 -4.16 -11.96 -7.81
N GLY A 157 -3.29 -12.58 -7.01
CA GLY A 157 -1.83 -12.49 -7.12
C GLY A 157 -1.23 -11.15 -6.69
N GLU A 158 -1.97 -10.04 -6.85
CA GLU A 158 -1.57 -8.72 -6.41
C GLU A 158 -2.78 -7.84 -6.05
N CYS A 159 -2.51 -6.79 -5.28
CA CYS A 159 -3.54 -5.83 -4.88
C CYS A 159 -4.22 -5.16 -6.09
N GLY A 160 -5.54 -5.39 -6.23
CA GLY A 160 -6.38 -4.73 -7.22
C GLY A 160 -6.40 -5.43 -8.58
N ARG A 161 -5.70 -6.56 -8.73
CA ARG A 161 -5.83 -7.39 -9.94
C ARG A 161 -7.16 -8.12 -9.91
N ARG A 162 -8.07 -7.70 -10.79
CA ARG A 162 -9.39 -8.30 -10.90
C ARG A 162 -9.41 -9.35 -12.00
N CYS A 163 -10.02 -10.50 -11.73
CA CYS A 163 -10.22 -11.55 -12.71
C CYS A 163 -11.50 -11.35 -13.54
N ASP A 164 -12.45 -10.55 -13.06
CA ASP A 164 -13.69 -10.28 -13.80
C ASP A 164 -13.49 -9.37 -15.02
N SER A 165 -12.40 -8.58 -15.06
CA SER A 165 -12.07 -7.71 -16.19
C SER A 165 -11.64 -8.45 -17.47
N PHE A 166 -11.38 -9.76 -17.42
CA PHE A 166 -11.02 -10.56 -18.59
C PHE A 166 -12.24 -11.02 -19.42
N GLY A 167 -13.47 -10.81 -18.91
CA GLY A 167 -14.71 -11.06 -19.65
C GLY A 167 -15.08 -9.86 -20.51
N GLY A 168 -14.57 -9.80 -21.75
CA GLY A 168 -15.21 -8.95 -22.76
C GLY A 168 -16.70 -9.30 -22.86
N ASN A 169 -17.56 -8.32 -23.19
CA ASN A 169 -19.00 -8.46 -23.42
C ASN A 169 -19.35 -9.37 -24.63
N TYR A 170 -18.65 -10.48 -24.80
CA TYR A 170 -18.96 -11.48 -25.80
C TYR A 170 -20.11 -12.32 -25.28
N TYR A 171 -21.21 -12.28 -26.03
CA TYR A 171 -22.42 -13.04 -25.82
C TYR A 171 -22.11 -14.52 -25.53
N GLY A 172 -22.36 -14.94 -24.28
CA GLY A 172 -22.47 -16.35 -23.89
C GLY A 172 -21.19 -16.97 -23.32
N ASP A 173 -21.29 -17.40 -22.06
CA ASP A 173 -20.61 -18.61 -21.54
C ASP A 173 -19.19 -18.52 -20.94
N ALA A 174 -18.76 -17.33 -20.48
CA ALA A 174 -17.78 -17.30 -19.40
C ALA A 174 -18.48 -17.69 -18.08
N THR A 175 -18.47 -18.98 -17.75
CA THR A 175 -19.18 -19.55 -16.58
C THR A 175 -18.53 -19.21 -15.24
N GLY A 176 -17.35 -18.59 -15.24
CA GLY A 176 -16.76 -17.97 -14.06
C GLY A 176 -15.31 -17.55 -14.29
N ASN A 177 -15.00 -16.30 -13.95
CA ASN A 177 -13.62 -15.87 -13.73
C ASN A 177 -13.34 -16.00 -12.23
N PHE A 178 -12.35 -16.81 -11.85
CA PHE A 178 -12.01 -17.02 -10.45
C PHE A 178 -10.50 -16.88 -10.22
N CYS A 179 -10.12 -16.62 -8.98
CA CYS A 179 -8.73 -16.62 -8.57
C CYS A 179 -8.39 -17.97 -7.95
N GLN A 180 -7.30 -18.58 -8.40
CA GLN A 180 -6.76 -19.79 -7.79
C GLN A 180 -5.24 -19.71 -7.81
N GLU A 181 -4.63 -19.96 -6.65
CA GLU A 181 -3.18 -19.94 -6.47
C GLU A 181 -2.51 -18.63 -6.92
N GLY A 182 -3.20 -17.49 -6.74
CA GLY A 182 -2.66 -16.19 -7.14
C GLY A 182 -2.84 -15.84 -8.61
N LEU A 183 -3.57 -16.66 -9.36
CA LEU A 183 -3.64 -16.55 -10.81
C LEU A 183 -5.10 -16.49 -11.25
N CYS A 184 -5.38 -15.55 -12.15
CA CYS A 184 -6.71 -15.42 -12.70
C CYS A 184 -6.95 -16.55 -13.68
N ASN A 185 -8.00 -17.31 -13.38
CA ASN A 185 -8.48 -18.41 -14.20
C ASN A 185 -9.74 -17.96 -14.93
N VAL A 186 -9.70 -18.05 -16.26
CA VAL A 186 -10.85 -17.77 -17.12
C VAL A 186 -11.36 -19.10 -17.65
N VAL A 187 -12.60 -19.46 -17.34
CA VAL A 187 -13.26 -20.61 -17.95
C VAL A 187 -14.09 -20.14 -19.13
N ARG A 188 -13.75 -20.59 -20.33
CA ARG A 188 -14.65 -20.48 -21.49
C ARG A 188 -15.25 -21.83 -21.81
N SER A 189 -16.57 -21.90 -21.78
CA SER A 189 -17.31 -22.98 -22.41
C SER A 189 -17.25 -22.77 -23.92
N THR A 190 -16.81 -23.81 -24.64
CA THR A 190 -16.91 -23.86 -26.09
C THR A 190 -18.00 -24.85 -26.46
N ASP A 191 -18.94 -24.42 -27.28
CA ASP A 191 -19.90 -25.35 -27.88
C ASP A 191 -19.14 -26.32 -28.79
N ALA A 192 -19.64 -27.56 -28.92
CA ALA A 192 -19.03 -28.57 -29.79
C ALA A 192 -18.97 -28.17 -31.29
N SER A 193 -19.58 -27.04 -31.67
CA SER A 193 -19.49 -26.43 -32.99
C SER A 193 -18.38 -25.37 -33.13
N ASP A 194 -17.70 -24.99 -32.05
CA ASP A 194 -16.58 -24.05 -32.10
C ASP A 194 -15.33 -24.78 -32.62
N SER A 195 -14.90 -24.43 -33.83
CA SER A 195 -13.75 -25.05 -34.48
C SER A 195 -12.42 -24.37 -34.15
N ARG A 196 -12.43 -23.36 -33.27
CA ARG A 196 -11.21 -22.62 -32.91
C ARG A 196 -10.27 -23.47 -32.07
N SER A 197 -8.96 -23.33 -32.30
CA SER A 197 -7.94 -23.94 -31.44
C SER A 197 -7.84 -23.21 -30.11
N CYS A 198 -7.24 -23.86 -29.11
CA CYS A 198 -6.96 -23.28 -27.80
C CYS A 198 -6.14 -21.97 -27.93
N ASP A 199 -5.15 -21.95 -28.83
CA ASP A 199 -4.35 -20.76 -29.12
C ASP A 199 -5.20 -19.61 -29.64
N GLN A 200 -6.19 -19.89 -30.50
CA GLN A 200 -7.11 -18.88 -31.02
C GLN A 200 -8.03 -18.34 -29.92
N ILE A 201 -8.52 -19.21 -29.04
CA ILE A 201 -9.38 -18.81 -27.91
C ILE A 201 -8.60 -17.95 -26.90
N CYS A 202 -7.35 -18.31 -26.60
CA CYS A 202 -6.48 -17.52 -25.72
C CYS A 202 -6.06 -16.19 -26.37
N ALA A 203 -5.74 -16.18 -27.67
CA ALA A 203 -5.41 -14.95 -28.39
C ALA A 203 -6.56 -13.93 -28.39
N ASP A 204 -7.81 -14.38 -28.47
CA ASP A 204 -9.00 -13.51 -28.43
C ASP A 204 -9.12 -12.68 -27.12
N VAL A 205 -8.49 -13.13 -26.04
CA VAL A 205 -8.43 -12.43 -24.75
C VAL A 205 -7.04 -11.89 -24.41
N GLY A 206 -6.13 -11.88 -25.40
CA GLY A 206 -4.76 -11.37 -25.22
C GLY A 206 -3.85 -12.28 -24.39
N LEU A 207 -4.13 -13.58 -24.34
CA LEU A 207 -3.37 -14.61 -23.64
C LEU A 207 -2.70 -15.56 -24.65
N GLN A 208 -1.68 -16.33 -24.23
CA GLN A 208 -1.11 -17.44 -25.02
C GLN A 208 -1.30 -18.75 -24.23
N CYS A 209 -1.11 -19.93 -24.83
CA CYS A 209 -1.18 -21.22 -24.12
C CYS A 209 0.17 -21.61 -23.48
N GLU A 210 0.15 -22.26 -22.31
CA GLU A 210 1.37 -22.79 -21.66
C GLU A 210 1.91 -23.98 -22.48
N PRO A 211 3.12 -23.92 -23.06
CA PRO A 211 3.65 -25.02 -23.88
C PRO A 211 4.02 -26.26 -23.07
N SER A 212 4.18 -26.14 -21.74
CA SER A 212 4.50 -27.27 -20.85
C SER A 212 3.32 -28.20 -20.58
N PHE A 213 2.09 -27.75 -20.83
CA PHE A 213 0.94 -28.63 -20.96
C PHE A 213 0.89 -29.14 -22.39
N GLN A 214 1.57 -30.26 -22.65
CA GLN A 214 1.43 -30.98 -23.90
C GLN A 214 -0.07 -31.23 -24.14
N SER A 215 -0.57 -30.58 -25.18
CA SER A 215 -1.89 -30.78 -25.77
C SER A 215 -2.34 -32.22 -25.55
N TRP A 216 -3.52 -32.40 -24.97
CA TRP A 216 -4.19 -33.68 -25.15
C TRP A 216 -4.42 -33.80 -26.65
N ALA A 217 -3.54 -34.57 -27.31
CA ALA A 217 -3.28 -34.49 -28.73
C ALA A 217 -4.43 -35.00 -29.62
N ASN A 218 -5.65 -35.11 -29.10
CA ASN A 218 -6.81 -35.58 -29.85
C ASN A 218 -8.11 -34.96 -29.31
N VAL A 219 -8.36 -33.68 -29.61
CA VAL A 219 -9.66 -33.02 -29.35
C VAL A 219 -10.75 -33.50 -30.35
N GLN A 220 -10.44 -34.40 -31.28
CA GLN A 220 -11.41 -34.87 -32.28
C GLN A 220 -12.57 -35.72 -31.74
N ASN A 221 -12.56 -36.15 -30.47
CA ASN A 221 -13.59 -37.06 -29.94
C ASN A 221 -14.25 -36.64 -28.61
N CYS A 222 -14.30 -35.35 -28.27
CA CYS A 222 -15.17 -34.86 -27.18
C CYS A 222 -16.58 -34.49 -27.66
N ALA A 223 -17.14 -35.29 -28.58
CA ALA A 223 -18.52 -35.13 -29.01
C ALA A 223 -19.47 -35.62 -27.91
N ARG A 224 -19.80 -34.75 -26.93
CA ARG A 224 -21.06 -34.65 -26.14
C ARG A 224 -20.92 -34.17 -24.68
N GLN A 225 -19.80 -33.58 -24.25
CA GLN A 225 -19.74 -32.91 -22.93
C GLN A 225 -18.94 -31.62 -23.05
N GLY A 226 -19.52 -30.52 -22.54
CA GLY A 226 -18.94 -29.18 -22.63
C GLY A 226 -17.54 -29.16 -22.03
N VAL A 227 -16.56 -28.81 -22.85
CA VAL A 227 -15.15 -28.69 -22.44
C VAL A 227 -14.90 -27.24 -22.09
N GLY A 228 -14.52 -26.98 -20.85
CA GLY A 228 -14.06 -25.66 -20.42
C GLY A 228 -12.57 -25.50 -20.73
N CYS A 229 -12.18 -24.43 -21.42
CA CYS A 229 -10.78 -24.00 -21.44
C CYS A 229 -10.52 -23.18 -20.18
N THR A 230 -9.57 -23.57 -19.34
CA THR A 230 -9.07 -22.72 -18.25
C THR A 230 -7.86 -21.95 -18.76
N GLY A 231 -7.87 -20.63 -18.68
CA GLY A 231 -6.70 -19.80 -18.97
C GLY A 231 -6.06 -19.33 -17.67
N ARG A 232 -4.79 -19.65 -17.40
CA ARG A 232 -4.07 -19.30 -16.16
C ARG A 232 -3.11 -18.15 -16.41
N PHE A 233 -3.46 -16.94 -15.96
CA PHE A 233 -2.62 -15.77 -16.18
C PHE A 233 -1.39 -15.72 -15.27
N VAL A 234 -0.18 -15.94 -15.81
CA VAL A 234 1.11 -15.76 -15.09
C VAL A 234 1.75 -14.42 -15.49
N PRO A 235 2.15 -13.55 -14.55
CA PRO A 235 2.69 -12.22 -14.89
C PRO A 235 3.99 -12.27 -15.70
N GLU A 236 4.77 -13.34 -15.59
CA GLU A 236 6.08 -13.50 -16.25
C GLU A 236 6.01 -14.32 -17.55
N GLY A 237 4.80 -14.72 -17.97
CA GLY A 237 4.57 -15.44 -19.22
C GLY A 237 3.07 -15.63 -19.46
N GLN A 238 2.59 -15.12 -20.60
CA GLN A 238 1.18 -15.15 -20.97
C GLN A 238 0.76 -16.57 -21.31
N PHE A 239 0.15 -17.31 -20.37
CA PHE A 239 -0.12 -18.73 -20.58
C PHE A 239 -1.59 -19.12 -20.28
N CYS A 240 -2.03 -20.28 -20.76
CA CYS A 240 -3.34 -20.90 -20.54
C CYS A 240 -3.13 -22.38 -20.20
N GLU A 241 -3.85 -22.91 -19.21
CA GLU A 241 -3.65 -24.25 -18.65
C GLU A 241 -4.97 -25.04 -18.60
N PHE A 242 -5.00 -26.26 -19.11
CA PHE A 242 -6.17 -27.13 -18.97
C PHE A 242 -6.20 -27.86 -17.62
N GLN A 243 -7.15 -27.53 -16.75
CA GLN A 243 -7.51 -28.43 -15.65
C GLN A 243 -8.64 -29.37 -16.08
N GLY A 244 -8.31 -30.65 -16.24
CA GLY A 244 -9.30 -31.69 -16.52
C GLY A 244 -10.27 -31.85 -15.36
N MET A 245 -11.54 -31.50 -15.58
CA MET A 245 -12.62 -32.07 -14.78
C MET A 245 -12.67 -33.56 -15.09
N SER A 246 -12.50 -34.40 -14.06
CA SER A 246 -12.56 -35.85 -14.18
C SER A 246 -13.97 -36.30 -14.56
N CYS A 247 -14.19 -36.56 -15.85
CA CYS A 247 -15.38 -37.27 -16.31
C CYS A 247 -15.08 -38.77 -16.33
N GLY A 248 -15.51 -39.47 -15.28
CA GLY A 248 -15.41 -40.92 -15.22
C GLY A 248 -16.21 -41.59 -16.34
N CYS A 249 -15.55 -42.44 -17.13
CA CYS A 249 -16.24 -43.36 -18.03
C CYS A 249 -17.02 -44.38 -17.19
N ARG A 250 -18.36 -44.28 -17.15
CA ARG A 250 -19.19 -45.47 -16.94
C ARG A 250 -19.46 -46.07 -18.31
N GLY A 251 -19.01 -47.32 -18.48
CA GLY A 251 -19.33 -48.16 -19.63
C GLY A 251 -20.81 -48.52 -19.70
#